data_AF-A0A3M3FTS9-F1
#
_entry.id   AF-A0A3M3FTS9-F1
#
_cell.length_a   1.000
_cell.length_b   1.000
_cell.length_c   1.000
_cell.angle_alpha   90.00
_cell.angle_beta   90.00
_cell.angle_gamma   90.00
#
_symmetry.space_group_name_H-M   'P 1'
#
loop_
_entity.id
_entity.type
_entity.pdbx_description
1 polymer ?
#
loop_
_entity_poly.entity_id
_entity_poly.type
_entity_poly.pdbx_seq_one_letter_code
_entity_poly.pdbx_strand_id
1 'polypeptide(L)'
;MTDQKGRSPQDGNPNGLLYGSAKERMQESYSSAPKTERTAESDEVLVSANHPTLGPLYWVYTSNADCNYPDHYTITDWSEVATRFPHYWREHEHLHWVYRGHIGKVFNSDDRFGDYSEVEDEETLETLEQSLSGMLAGLQAKSGQTVNEFVIWISKADWVDVPAPAREIIDF
;
A
#
# COMPACT_ATOMS: atom_id res chain seq x y z
N MET A 1 21.10 71.29 -65.42
CA MET A 1 21.25 71.44 -63.95
C MET A 1 19.83 71.36 -63.40
N THR A 2 19.33 70.28 -62.82
CA THR A 2 19.94 69.21 -62.01
C THR A 2 19.12 67.92 -62.15
N ASP A 3 19.82 66.79 -62.29
CA ASP A 3 19.40 65.38 -62.10
C ASP A 3 18.77 65.17 -60.69
N GLN A 4 18.00 64.14 -60.32
CA GLN A 4 17.69 62.82 -60.88
C GLN A 4 16.54 62.13 -60.09
N LYS A 5 15.88 61.18 -60.77
CA LYS A 5 15.30 59.90 -60.28
C LYS A 5 14.27 59.87 -59.12
N GLY A 6 13.11 59.27 -59.43
CA GLY A 6 12.32 58.48 -58.49
C GLY A 6 10.94 58.14 -59.04
N ARG A 7 10.60 56.86 -59.13
CA ARG A 7 9.50 56.28 -59.92
C ARG A 7 8.07 56.65 -59.46
N SER A 8 7.21 56.66 -60.47
CA SER A 8 5.74 56.64 -60.59
C SER A 8 4.94 55.69 -59.65
N PRO A 9 3.60 55.86 -59.62
CA PRO A 9 2.77 55.80 -58.40
C PRO A 9 1.66 54.72 -58.46
N GLN A 10 0.67 54.87 -57.56
CA GLN A 10 -0.69 54.28 -57.51
C GLN A 10 -0.79 52.96 -56.73
N ASP A 11 -1.85 52.65 -56.00
CA ASP A 11 -2.95 53.33 -55.30
C ASP A 11 -3.76 52.13 -54.74
N GLY A 12 -4.29 52.19 -53.50
CA GLY A 12 -5.42 51.32 -53.14
C GLY A 12 -5.33 50.52 -51.83
N ASN A 13 -6.03 51.06 -50.83
CA ASN A 13 -6.82 50.40 -49.77
C ASN A 13 -6.13 49.62 -48.62
N PRO A 14 -6.22 50.11 -47.37
CA PRO A 14 -5.84 49.39 -46.16
C PRO A 14 -7.07 48.67 -45.56
N ASN A 15 -7.29 47.41 -45.92
CA ASN A 15 -8.11 46.52 -45.08
C ASN A 15 -7.75 45.05 -45.36
N GLY A 16 -7.04 44.44 -44.42
CA GLY A 16 -6.71 43.02 -44.41
C GLY A 16 -6.72 42.50 -42.98
N LEU A 17 -7.90 42.56 -42.34
CA LEU A 17 -8.24 41.73 -41.19
C LEU A 17 -8.06 40.26 -41.61
N LEU A 18 -7.02 39.59 -41.11
CA LEU A 18 -6.92 38.14 -41.13
C LEU A 18 -6.72 37.65 -39.69
N TYR A 19 -7.80 37.03 -39.21
CA TYR A 19 -7.87 36.18 -38.03
C TYR A 19 -6.74 35.13 -38.04
N GLY A 20 -5.72 35.34 -37.21
CA GLY A 20 -4.84 34.27 -36.73
C GLY A 20 -5.43 33.74 -35.42
N SER A 21 -5.84 32.49 -35.41
CA SER A 21 -6.56 31.89 -34.27
C SER A 21 -5.72 31.90 -32.98
N ALA A 22 -6.38 32.14 -31.85
CA ALA A 22 -5.78 32.10 -30.52
C ALA A 22 -5.27 30.70 -30.09
N LYS A 23 -5.24 29.71 -31.00
CA LYS A 23 -4.80 28.34 -30.70
C LYS A 23 -3.30 28.09 -30.89
N GLU A 24 -2.56 28.98 -31.54
CA GLU A 24 -1.12 28.78 -31.79
C GLU A 24 -0.18 29.50 -30.79
N ARG A 25 -0.72 30.20 -29.79
CA ARG A 25 0.07 30.84 -28.71
C ARG A 25 -0.01 30.11 -27.36
N MET A 26 -0.57 28.89 -27.33
CA MET A 26 -0.70 28.05 -26.14
C MET A 26 0.15 26.78 -26.19
N GLN A 27 1.20 26.77 -27.00
CA GLN A 27 1.99 25.56 -27.25
C GLN A 27 3.50 25.84 -27.19
N GLU A 28 3.94 26.68 -26.25
CA GLU A 28 5.36 26.88 -25.99
C GLU A 28 5.66 27.22 -24.50
N SER A 29 4.78 26.80 -23.59
CA SER A 29 4.99 26.94 -22.14
C SER A 29 4.91 25.62 -21.36
N TYR A 30 5.06 24.48 -22.05
CA TYR A 30 5.17 23.16 -21.42
C TYR A 30 6.58 22.58 -21.61
N SER A 31 7.56 23.22 -20.98
CA SER A 31 8.83 22.55 -20.68
C SER A 31 9.39 23.09 -19.37
N SER A 32 9.86 22.16 -18.53
CA SER A 32 10.51 22.36 -17.24
C SER A 32 9.62 22.64 -16.02
N ALA A 33 8.69 21.72 -15.74
CA ALA A 33 8.43 21.36 -14.35
C ALA A 33 9.29 20.12 -14.03
N PRO A 34 9.97 20.02 -12.87
CA PRO A 34 10.62 18.79 -12.49
C PRO A 34 9.55 17.68 -12.46
N LYS A 35 9.84 16.53 -13.06
CA LYS A 35 9.05 15.32 -12.84
C LYS A 35 9.18 15.01 -11.35
N THR A 36 8.26 15.52 -10.55
CA THR A 36 7.97 14.90 -9.27
C THR A 36 7.58 13.48 -9.65
N GLU A 37 8.43 12.52 -9.33
CA GLU A 37 8.00 11.14 -9.14
C GLU A 37 6.92 11.22 -8.05
N ARG A 38 5.69 11.53 -8.46
CA ARG A 38 4.52 11.16 -7.69
C ARG A 38 4.49 9.65 -7.84
N THR A 39 5.20 8.96 -6.95
CA THR A 39 4.79 7.63 -6.53
C THR A 39 3.29 7.76 -6.32
N ALA A 40 2.49 7.11 -7.17
CA ALA A 40 1.06 7.09 -6.99
C ALA A 40 0.83 6.41 -5.64
N GLU A 41 0.61 7.20 -4.58
CA GLU A 41 0.19 6.63 -3.31
C GLU A 41 -1.10 5.88 -3.60
N SER A 42 -1.09 4.57 -3.34
CA SER A 42 -2.28 3.76 -3.52
C SER A 42 -3.34 4.29 -2.55
N ASP A 43 -4.59 4.30 -2.97
CA ASP A 43 -5.73 4.54 -2.06
C ASP A 43 -5.96 3.35 -1.09
N GLU A 44 -5.05 2.38 -1.15
CA GLU A 44 -4.97 1.23 -0.29
C GLU A 44 -3.97 1.46 0.86
N VAL A 45 -4.23 0.81 1.98
CA VAL A 45 -3.39 0.78 3.17
C VAL A 45 -2.99 -0.66 3.51
N LEU A 46 -1.87 -0.80 4.21
CA LEU A 46 -1.45 -2.03 4.87
C LEU A 46 -1.65 -1.85 6.38
N VAL A 47 -2.04 -2.91 7.08
CA VAL A 47 -2.08 -2.92 8.54
C VAL A 47 -0.70 -3.34 9.05
N SER A 48 -0.03 -2.45 9.79
CA SER A 48 1.37 -2.60 10.16
C SER A 48 1.66 -2.25 11.62
N ALA A 49 2.66 -2.91 12.18
CA ALA A 49 3.26 -2.57 13.47
C ALA A 49 4.79 -2.60 13.35
N ASN A 50 5.50 -1.70 14.03
CA ASN A 50 6.96 -1.62 13.95
C ASN A 50 7.62 -2.36 15.11
N HIS A 51 8.22 -3.51 14.83
CA HIS A 51 8.92 -4.32 15.82
C HIS A 51 10.32 -3.75 16.11
N PRO A 52 10.74 -3.63 17.40
CA PRO A 52 12.03 -3.03 17.75
C PRO A 52 13.25 -3.67 17.07
N THR A 53 13.20 -4.98 16.84
CA THR A 53 14.29 -5.75 16.22
C THR A 53 14.06 -6.04 14.74
N LEU A 54 12.81 -6.25 14.32
CA LEU A 54 12.49 -6.75 12.98
C LEU A 54 12.16 -5.61 12.01
N GLY A 55 11.88 -4.42 12.53
CA GLY A 55 11.32 -3.33 11.74
C GLY A 55 9.84 -3.54 11.45
N PRO A 56 9.33 -3.00 10.32
CA PRO A 56 7.93 -3.09 9.96
C PRO A 56 7.47 -4.54 9.79
N LEU A 57 6.38 -4.88 10.46
CA LEU A 57 5.62 -6.09 10.26
C LEU A 57 4.27 -5.73 9.67
N TYR A 58 3.72 -6.63 8.87
CA TYR A 58 2.47 -6.43 8.16
C TYR A 58 1.55 -7.63 8.37
N TRP A 59 0.26 -7.35 8.50
CA TRP A 59 -0.74 -8.40 8.59
C TRP A 59 -1.08 -8.99 7.21
N VAL A 60 -1.29 -10.30 7.20
CA VAL A 60 -1.66 -11.09 6.02
C VAL A 60 -2.91 -11.89 6.31
N TYR A 61 -3.84 -11.81 5.36
CA TYR A 61 -5.08 -12.55 5.23
C TYR A 61 -5.13 -13.15 3.83
N THR A 62 -5.29 -14.47 3.78
CA THR A 62 -5.53 -15.21 2.55
C THR A 62 -6.86 -15.92 2.67
N SER A 63 -7.82 -15.56 1.81
CA SER A 63 -9.06 -16.34 1.73
C SER A 63 -8.79 -17.65 1.00
N ASN A 64 -9.23 -18.75 1.60
CA ASN A 64 -9.15 -20.08 0.97
C ASN A 64 -10.53 -20.65 0.61
N ALA A 65 -11.54 -19.77 0.52
CA ALA A 65 -12.93 -20.14 0.19
C ALA A 65 -13.03 -20.93 -1.12
N ASP A 66 -12.23 -20.57 -2.13
CA ASP A 66 -12.21 -21.22 -3.45
C ASP A 66 -11.77 -22.69 -3.41
N CYS A 67 -11.07 -23.09 -2.35
CA CYS A 67 -10.60 -24.47 -2.14
C CYS A 67 -11.35 -25.20 -1.03
N ASN A 68 -12.44 -24.63 -0.50
CA ASN A 68 -13.18 -25.16 0.66
C ASN A 68 -12.25 -25.43 1.87
N TYR A 69 -11.31 -24.51 2.10
CA TYR A 69 -10.34 -24.58 3.18
C TYR A 69 -10.48 -23.36 4.11
N PRO A 70 -10.10 -23.45 5.40
CA PRO A 70 -10.14 -22.30 6.30
C PRO A 70 -9.28 -21.14 5.79
N ASP A 71 -9.77 -19.92 5.99
CA ASP A 71 -8.98 -18.71 5.74
C ASP A 71 -7.71 -18.72 6.60
N HIS A 72 -6.63 -18.18 6.07
CA HIS A 72 -5.33 -18.16 6.74
C HIS A 72 -4.96 -16.74 7.19
N TYR A 73 -4.47 -16.62 8.43
CA TYR A 73 -4.10 -15.37 9.08
C TYR A 73 -2.66 -15.48 9.59
N THR A 74 -1.77 -14.59 9.15
CA THR A 74 -0.37 -14.59 9.56
C THR A 74 0.24 -13.18 9.53
N ILE A 75 1.53 -13.07 9.87
CA ILE A 75 2.30 -11.83 9.87
C ILE A 75 3.54 -12.01 8.98
N THR A 76 3.95 -10.95 8.30
CA THR A 76 5.12 -10.92 7.42
C THR A 76 5.98 -9.68 7.65
N ASP A 77 7.27 -9.74 7.32
CA ASP A 77 8.16 -8.59 7.18
C ASP A 77 8.20 -8.04 5.74
N TRP A 78 7.39 -8.60 4.81
CA TRP A 78 7.38 -8.23 3.39
C TRP A 78 6.08 -7.51 2.99
N SER A 79 6.20 -6.24 2.62
CA SER A 79 5.05 -5.40 2.26
C SER A 79 4.31 -5.86 1.00
N GLU A 80 4.98 -6.62 0.14
CA GLU A 80 4.51 -7.08 -1.17
C GLU A 80 3.42 -8.15 -1.05
N VAL A 81 3.44 -8.92 0.04
CA VAL A 81 2.48 -10.00 0.31
C VAL A 81 1.47 -9.63 1.40
N ALA A 82 1.60 -8.44 1.98
CA ALA A 82 0.67 -7.91 2.97
C ALA A 82 -0.72 -7.70 2.39
N THR A 83 -1.75 -7.90 3.22
CA THR A 83 -3.12 -7.65 2.77
C THR A 83 -3.36 -6.16 2.61
N ARG A 84 -3.82 -5.80 1.41
CA ARG A 84 -4.21 -4.44 1.05
C ARG A 84 -5.67 -4.20 1.37
N PHE A 85 -5.94 -3.10 2.06
CA PHE A 85 -7.28 -2.63 2.37
C PHE A 85 -7.54 -1.30 1.70
N PRO A 86 -8.78 -0.96 1.31
CA PRO A 86 -9.12 0.43 1.04
C PRO A 86 -8.81 1.31 2.28
N HIS A 87 -8.36 2.55 2.09
CA HIS A 87 -8.00 3.43 3.22
C HIS A 87 -9.13 3.64 4.24
N TYR A 88 -10.38 3.46 3.83
CA TYR A 88 -11.59 3.63 4.64
C TYR A 88 -12.11 2.33 5.29
N TRP A 89 -11.31 1.26 5.32
CA TRP A 89 -11.79 -0.07 5.73
C TRP A 89 -12.26 -0.12 7.19
N ARG A 90 -11.70 0.72 8.06
CA ARG A 90 -12.08 0.78 9.48
C ARG A 90 -13.43 1.48 9.68
N GLU A 91 -13.78 2.41 8.79
CA GLU A 91 -15.06 3.12 8.77
C GLU A 91 -16.14 2.32 8.04
N HIS A 92 -15.74 1.40 7.15
CA HIS A 92 -16.67 0.55 6.42
C HIS A 92 -17.21 -0.57 7.31
N GLU A 93 -18.49 -0.49 7.69
CA GLU A 93 -19.15 -1.40 8.65
C GLU A 93 -18.81 -2.88 8.42
N HIS A 94 -19.00 -3.38 7.19
CA HIS A 94 -18.73 -4.78 6.88
C HIS A 94 -17.25 -5.16 7.01
N LEU A 95 -16.33 -4.41 6.39
CA LEU A 95 -14.89 -4.71 6.43
C LEU A 95 -14.37 -4.61 7.87
N HIS A 96 -14.76 -3.56 8.59
CA HIS A 96 -14.41 -3.41 9.99
C HIS A 96 -14.93 -4.59 10.82
N TRP A 97 -16.19 -5.00 10.64
CA TRP A 97 -16.75 -6.13 11.36
C TRP A 97 -16.00 -7.44 11.10
N VAL A 98 -15.63 -7.73 9.84
CA VAL A 98 -14.91 -8.96 9.46
C VAL A 98 -13.48 -8.98 10.03
N TYR A 99 -12.79 -7.83 10.03
CA TYR A 99 -11.35 -7.75 10.27
C TYR A 99 -10.91 -7.05 11.57
N ARG A 100 -11.83 -6.48 12.38
CA ARG A 100 -11.50 -5.81 13.67
C ARG A 100 -10.73 -6.68 14.67
N GLY A 101 -10.83 -8.01 14.57
CA GLY A 101 -10.15 -8.97 15.43
C GLY A 101 -8.95 -9.66 14.78
N HIS A 102 -8.39 -9.11 13.70
CA HIS A 102 -7.38 -9.76 12.86
C HIS A 102 -6.19 -10.35 13.64
N ILE A 103 -5.62 -9.63 14.61
CA ILE A 103 -4.49 -10.14 15.41
C ILE A 103 -4.90 -11.31 16.31
N GLY A 104 -6.10 -11.28 16.88
CA GLY A 104 -6.62 -12.41 17.66
C GLY A 104 -6.79 -13.68 16.81
N LYS A 105 -7.08 -13.54 15.52
CA LYS A 105 -7.18 -14.67 14.59
C LYS A 105 -5.81 -15.28 14.23
N VAL A 106 -4.73 -14.48 14.27
CA VAL A 106 -3.36 -14.99 14.04
C VAL A 106 -2.94 -15.98 15.13
N PHE A 107 -3.37 -15.76 16.38
CA PHE A 107 -3.05 -16.61 17.53
C PHE A 107 -4.26 -17.40 18.03
N ASN A 108 -5.11 -17.86 17.11
CA ASN A 108 -6.24 -18.72 17.46
C ASN A 108 -5.77 -20.17 17.62
N SER A 109 -5.62 -20.65 18.85
CA SER A 109 -5.19 -22.02 19.15
C SER A 109 -6.21 -23.09 18.70
N ASP A 110 -7.48 -22.73 18.50
CA ASP A 110 -8.51 -23.62 17.96
C ASP A 110 -8.36 -23.88 16.44
N ASP A 111 -7.56 -23.05 15.75
CA ASP A 111 -7.32 -23.21 14.31
C ASP A 111 -6.22 -24.24 14.04
N ARG A 112 -6.63 -25.46 13.70
CA ARG A 112 -5.73 -26.58 13.36
C ARG A 112 -4.85 -26.34 12.12
N PHE A 113 -5.17 -25.32 11.33
CA PHE A 113 -4.43 -24.98 10.12
C PHE A 113 -3.72 -23.63 10.23
N GLY A 114 -3.78 -23.00 11.41
CA GLY A 114 -3.07 -21.77 11.71
C GLY A 114 -1.58 -21.98 12.00
N ASP A 115 -0.84 -20.88 11.99
CA ASP A 115 0.60 -20.87 12.28
C ASP A 115 0.91 -20.90 13.79
N TYR A 116 -0.10 -20.90 14.67
CA TYR A 116 0.04 -20.91 16.13
C TYR A 116 -0.70 -22.10 16.74
N SER A 117 -0.08 -22.76 17.72
CA SER A 117 -0.75 -23.75 18.56
C SER A 117 -0.33 -23.63 20.01
N GLU A 118 -1.24 -24.03 20.88
CA GLU A 118 -1.08 -23.98 22.32
C GLU A 118 -1.53 -25.31 22.93
N VAL A 119 -0.77 -25.78 23.92
CA VAL A 119 -1.14 -26.90 24.78
C VAL A 119 -1.41 -26.32 26.16
N GLU A 120 -2.65 -26.45 26.64
CA GLU A 120 -3.06 -26.04 27.97
C GLU A 120 -3.11 -27.25 28.91
N ASP A 121 -2.86 -27.01 30.20
CA ASP A 121 -3.13 -27.97 31.25
C ASP A 121 -4.64 -28.09 31.48
N GLU A 122 -5.20 -29.29 31.37
CA GLU A 122 -6.65 -29.51 31.42
C GLU A 122 -7.28 -29.15 32.79
N GLU A 123 -6.51 -29.14 33.88
CA GLU A 123 -7.01 -28.86 35.23
C GLU A 123 -6.90 -27.37 35.59
N THR A 124 -5.79 -26.75 35.23
CA THR A 124 -5.45 -25.38 35.61
C THR A 124 -5.72 -24.34 34.52
N LEU A 125 -5.90 -24.79 33.27
CA LEU A 125 -5.98 -23.96 32.06
C LEU A 125 -4.73 -23.09 31.86
N GLU A 126 -3.60 -23.49 32.45
CA GLU A 126 -2.32 -22.81 32.24
C GLU A 126 -1.69 -23.27 30.93
N THR A 127 -1.14 -22.32 30.18
CA THR A 127 -0.36 -22.58 28.96
C THR A 127 0.90 -23.38 29.29
N LEU A 128 0.98 -24.64 28.84
CA LEU A 128 2.14 -25.51 29.02
C LEU A 128 3.17 -25.30 27.90
N GLU A 129 2.69 -25.25 26.66
CA GLU A 129 3.55 -25.12 25.49
C GLU A 129 2.88 -24.24 24.43
N GLN A 130 3.67 -23.39 23.81
CA GLN A 130 3.28 -22.62 22.63
C GLN A 130 4.26 -22.95 21.51
N SER A 131 3.73 -23.17 20.31
CA SER A 131 4.55 -23.37 19.13
C SER A 131 4.09 -22.51 17.96
N LEU A 132 5.06 -22.12 17.15
CA LEU A 132 4.85 -21.35 15.93
C LEU A 132 5.32 -22.16 14.73
N SER A 133 4.65 -21.99 13.61
CA SER A 133 5.06 -22.53 12.31
C SER A 133 5.00 -21.45 11.22
N GLY A 134 5.26 -21.84 9.98
CA GLY A 134 5.16 -20.93 8.83
C GLY A 134 6.01 -19.67 8.95
N MET A 135 5.41 -18.52 8.60
CA MET A 135 6.09 -17.22 8.66
C MET A 135 6.32 -16.75 10.10
N LEU A 136 5.41 -17.08 11.03
CA LEU A 136 5.52 -16.67 12.43
C LEU A 136 6.76 -17.27 13.10
N ALA A 137 7.06 -18.55 12.86
CA ALA A 137 8.27 -19.18 13.37
C ALA A 137 9.54 -18.49 12.88
N GLY A 138 9.57 -18.11 11.59
CA GLY A 138 10.69 -17.38 11.00
C GLY A 138 10.89 -16.00 11.64
N LEU A 139 9.79 -15.25 11.85
CA LEU A 139 9.85 -13.93 12.49
C LEU A 139 10.26 -14.03 13.96
N GLN A 140 9.71 -14.98 14.71
CA GLN A 140 10.09 -15.20 16.10
C GLN A 140 11.57 -15.59 16.23
N ALA A 141 12.07 -16.48 15.38
CA ALA A 141 13.49 -16.85 15.38
C ALA A 141 14.39 -15.64 15.05
N LYS A 142 14.00 -14.79 14.10
CA LYS A 142 14.71 -13.55 13.76
C LYS A 142 14.66 -12.50 14.88
N SER A 143 13.58 -12.45 15.67
CA SER A 143 13.42 -11.44 16.72
C SER A 143 14.27 -11.72 17.95
N GLY A 144 14.66 -12.98 18.14
CA GLY A 144 15.41 -13.45 19.30
C GLY A 144 14.59 -13.54 20.60
N GLN A 145 13.28 -13.30 20.52
CA GLN A 145 12.35 -13.47 21.64
C GLN A 145 12.01 -14.94 21.83
N THR A 146 11.57 -15.33 23.02
CA THR A 146 10.84 -16.60 23.20
C THR A 146 9.49 -16.54 22.47
N VAL A 147 8.85 -17.71 22.24
CA VAL A 147 7.52 -17.77 21.62
C VAL A 147 6.50 -16.91 22.38
N ASN A 148 6.44 -17.06 23.70
CA ASN A 148 5.52 -16.29 24.54
C ASN A 148 5.76 -14.77 24.45
N GLU A 149 7.03 -14.33 24.52
CA GLU A 149 7.36 -12.91 24.38
C GLU A 149 6.97 -12.36 23.01
N PHE A 150 7.17 -13.14 21.94
CA PHE A 150 6.77 -12.78 20.59
C PHE A 150 5.24 -12.65 20.46
N VAL A 151 4.49 -13.66 20.94
CA VAL A 151 3.01 -13.66 20.92
C VAL A 151 2.45 -12.48 21.73
N ILE A 152 2.97 -12.25 22.94
CA ILE A 152 2.58 -11.12 23.79
C ILE A 152 2.87 -9.79 23.08
N TRP A 153 4.02 -9.67 22.43
CA TRP A 153 4.38 -8.45 21.72
C TRP A 153 3.43 -8.18 20.56
N ILE A 154 3.23 -9.16 19.66
CA ILE A 154 2.38 -9.02 18.47
C ILE A 154 0.95 -8.67 18.89
N SER A 155 0.45 -9.31 19.96
CA SER A 155 -0.91 -9.10 20.49
C SER A 155 -1.13 -7.72 21.11
N LYS A 156 -0.07 -7.07 21.61
CA LYS A 156 -0.14 -5.76 22.27
C LYS A 156 0.39 -4.61 21.41
N ALA A 157 1.00 -4.92 20.27
CA ALA A 157 1.54 -3.91 19.37
C ALA A 157 0.44 -2.97 18.85
N ASP A 158 0.83 -1.73 18.56
CA ASP A 158 -0.07 -0.76 17.95
C ASP A 158 -0.12 -0.98 16.44
N TRP A 159 -1.23 -1.57 15.97
CA TRP A 159 -1.45 -1.93 14.57
C TRP A 159 -2.15 -0.78 13.83
N VAL A 160 -1.37 -0.03 13.08
CA VAL A 160 -1.79 1.18 12.37
C VAL A 160 -1.88 0.94 10.87
N ASP A 161 -2.65 1.78 10.18
CA ASP A 161 -2.74 1.76 8.73
C ASP A 161 -1.61 2.62 8.14
N VAL A 162 -0.83 2.05 7.22
CA VAL A 162 0.22 2.75 6.48
C VAL A 162 -0.08 2.71 4.99
N PRO A 163 0.31 3.74 4.20
CA PRO A 163 0.10 3.72 2.76
C PRO A 163 0.69 2.47 2.11
N ALA A 164 -0.09 1.79 1.27
CA ALA A 164 0.43 0.65 0.53
C ALA A 164 1.35 1.14 -0.60
N PRO A 165 2.48 0.45 -0.86
CA PRO A 165 3.33 0.76 -2.00
C PRO A 165 2.51 0.74 -3.30
N ALA A 166 2.85 1.60 -4.27
CA ALA A 166 2.28 1.51 -5.60
C ALA A 166 2.48 0.09 -6.14
N ARG A 167 1.46 -0.49 -6.79
CA ARG A 167 1.70 -1.73 -7.55
C ARG A 167 2.65 -1.37 -8.67
N GLU A 168 3.85 -1.93 -8.66
CA GLU A 168 4.72 -1.85 -9.84
C GLU A 168 3.98 -2.55 -10.97
N ILE A 169 3.48 -1.77 -11.94
CA ILE A 169 2.97 -2.32 -13.19
C ILE A 169 4.21 -2.76 -13.95
N ILE A 170 4.55 -4.04 -13.85
CA ILE A 170 5.52 -4.65 -14.75
C ILE A 170 4.79 -4.85 -16.07
N ASP A 171 4.98 -3.93 -17.01
CA ASP A 171 4.57 -4.11 -18.41
C ASP A 171 5.40 -5.27 -18.99
N PHE A 172 4.73 -6.37 -19.36
CA PHE A 172 5.32 -7.51 -20.09
C PHE A 172 5.04 -7.40 -21.59
#